data_AF-A0A4R5D112-F1
#
_entry.id   AF-A0A4R5D112-F1
#
_cell.length_a   1.000
_cell.length_b   1.000
_cell.length_c   1.000
_cell.angle_alpha   90.00
_cell.angle_beta   90.00
_cell.angle_gamma   90.00
#
_symmetry.space_group_name_H-M   'P 1'
#
loop_
_entity.id
_entity.type
_entity.pdbx_description
1 polymer ?
#
loop_
_entity_poly.entity_id
_entity_poly.type
_entity_poly.pdbx_seq_one_letter_code
_entity_poly.pdbx_strand_id
1 'polypeptide(L)'
;MTRFILIMVLSLAIFSCKNDTAKQQELTLEAKELLLKEKELELRAKEFPNAEVDTAQFTVDQQTDDQEAESPSTNTEEKQGNRKLRFLYYSSIGLRAYFNDGSVFVFPKRGLTKENIQFIKSNSEEKAIQTYVIEKDGSLLIDGWKHEYPVVNKNENFEGWAMINYKWLVKF
;
A
#
# COMPACT_ATOMS: atom_id res chain seq x y z
N MET A 1 57.09 16.62 18.93
CA MET A 1 55.91 17.52 19.00
C MET A 1 55.20 17.68 17.65
N THR A 2 55.91 17.72 16.53
CA THR A 2 55.32 17.84 15.16
C THR A 2 54.37 16.72 14.75
N ARG A 3 54.56 15.48 15.25
CA ARG A 3 53.66 14.35 14.97
C ARG A 3 52.27 14.45 15.61
N PHE A 4 52.13 15.15 16.74
CA PHE A 4 50.84 15.36 17.40
C PHE A 4 50.01 16.45 16.73
N ILE A 5 50.67 17.47 16.14
CA ILE A 5 50.00 18.56 15.42
C ILE A 5 49.34 18.03 14.14
N LEU A 6 49.99 17.11 13.42
CA LEU A 6 49.42 16.47 12.22
C LEU A 6 48.13 15.68 12.49
N ILE A 7 48.04 15.01 13.64
CA ILE A 7 46.85 14.22 14.02
C ILE A 7 45.67 15.13 14.36
N MET A 8 45.92 16.25 15.05
CA MET A 8 44.88 17.26 15.34
C MET A 8 44.35 17.95 14.08
N VAL A 9 45.22 18.29 13.12
CA VAL A 9 44.76 18.91 11.86
C VAL A 9 43.93 17.93 11.03
N LEU A 10 44.28 16.64 11.03
CA LEU A 10 43.54 15.61 10.30
C LEU A 10 42.14 15.34 10.92
N SER A 11 42.00 15.38 12.24
CA SER A 11 40.71 15.16 12.90
C SER A 11 39.72 16.31 12.70
N LEU A 12 40.17 17.56 12.63
CA LEU A 12 39.31 18.70 12.30
C LEU A 12 38.80 18.68 10.84
N ALA A 13 39.60 18.16 9.90
CA ALA A 13 39.20 18.04 8.50
C ALA A 13 38.09 16.99 8.28
N ILE A 14 38.15 15.86 9.01
CA ILE A 14 37.15 14.78 8.89
C ILE A 14 35.79 15.20 9.51
N PHE A 15 35.82 16.02 10.57
CA PHE A 15 34.59 16.54 11.18
C PHE A 15 33.89 17.61 10.33
N SER A 16 34.64 18.45 9.61
CA SER A 16 34.04 19.45 8.70
C SER A 16 33.33 18.82 7.50
N CYS A 17 33.86 17.73 6.92
CA CYS A 17 33.24 17.08 5.76
C CYS A 17 31.87 16.44 6.03
N LYS A 18 31.59 16.01 7.26
CA LYS A 18 30.30 15.41 7.65
C LYS A 18 29.17 16.44 7.75
N ASN A 19 29.49 17.70 8.04
CA ASN A 19 28.48 18.73 8.25
C ASN A 19 27.91 19.26 6.93
N ASP A 20 28.72 19.29 5.87
CA ASP A 20 28.29 19.73 4.54
C ASP A 20 27.38 18.70 3.85
N THR A 21 27.58 17.41 4.11
CA THR A 21 26.74 16.34 3.55
C THR A 21 25.35 16.33 4.16
N ALA A 22 25.22 16.59 5.46
CA ALA A 22 23.91 16.69 6.11
C ALA A 22 23.10 17.89 5.60
N LYS A 23 23.75 19.06 5.43
CA LYS A 23 23.12 20.26 4.86
C LYS A 23 22.71 20.07 3.40
N GLN A 24 23.50 19.37 2.60
CA GLN A 24 23.11 19.04 1.22
C GLN A 24 21.91 18.08 1.17
N GLN A 25 21.83 17.11 2.09
CA GLN A 25 20.69 16.19 2.15
C GLN A 25 19.40 16.90 2.55
N GLU A 26 19.46 17.83 3.50
CA GLU A 26 18.31 18.65 3.92
C GLU A 26 17.80 19.54 2.79
N LEU A 27 18.69 20.28 2.11
CA LEU A 27 18.34 21.09 0.93
C LEU A 27 17.76 20.25 -0.21
N THR A 28 18.24 19.01 -0.39
CA THR A 28 17.71 18.09 -1.41
C THR A 28 16.31 17.59 -1.04
N LEU A 29 16.03 17.43 0.25
CA LEU A 29 14.74 16.96 0.75
C LEU A 29 13.69 18.07 0.63
N GLU A 30 14.02 19.30 1.00
CA GLU A 30 13.16 20.48 0.80
C GLU A 30 12.85 20.71 -0.69
N ALA A 31 13.86 20.58 -1.57
CA ALA A 31 13.64 20.71 -3.01
C ALA A 31 12.70 19.63 -3.57
N LYS A 32 12.78 18.39 -3.05
CA LYS A 32 11.87 17.30 -3.44
C LYS A 32 10.44 17.53 -2.92
N GLU A 33 10.30 18.08 -1.72
CA GLU A 33 8.99 18.41 -1.14
C GLU A 33 8.30 19.51 -1.94
N LEU A 34 9.03 20.58 -2.32
CA LEU A 34 8.50 21.65 -3.17
C LEU A 34 8.06 21.15 -4.55
N LEU A 35 8.85 20.26 -5.18
CA LEU A 35 8.50 19.66 -6.46
C LEU A 35 7.23 18.79 -6.35
N LEU A 36 7.08 18.04 -5.26
CA LEU A 36 5.87 17.24 -5.04
C LEU A 36 4.62 18.12 -4.89
N LYS A 37 4.75 19.23 -4.16
CA LYS A 37 3.68 20.20 -3.94
C LYS A 37 3.29 20.95 -5.21
N GLU A 38 4.26 21.27 -6.07
CA GLU A 38 4.00 21.86 -7.40
C GLU A 38 3.27 20.86 -8.31
N LYS A 39 3.68 19.58 -8.31
CA LYS A 39 2.97 18.53 -9.06
C LYS A 39 1.56 18.27 -8.57
N GLU A 40 1.31 18.35 -7.27
CA GLU A 40 -0.04 18.23 -6.69
C GLU A 40 -0.94 19.38 -7.15
N LEU A 41 -0.41 20.61 -7.20
CA LEU A 41 -1.12 21.78 -7.73
C LEU A 41 -1.37 21.69 -9.24
N GLU A 42 -0.41 21.16 -10.01
CA GLU A 42 -0.58 20.95 -11.45
C GLU A 42 -1.64 19.89 -11.76
N LEU A 43 -1.67 18.79 -11.00
CA LEU A 43 -2.72 17.77 -11.12
C LEU A 43 -4.10 18.33 -10.77
N ARG A 44 -4.20 19.14 -9.70
CA ARG A 44 -5.45 19.81 -9.31
C ARG A 44 -5.92 20.85 -10.34
N ALA A 45 -5.00 21.55 -11.01
CA ALA A 45 -5.34 22.50 -12.08
C ALA A 45 -5.78 21.79 -13.37
N LYS A 46 -5.34 20.56 -13.60
CA LYS A 46 -5.70 19.75 -14.77
C LYS A 46 -7.07 19.08 -14.65
N GLU A 47 -7.64 19.00 -13.45
CA GLU A 47 -8.98 18.44 -13.20
C GLU A 47 -10.14 19.38 -13.55
N PHE A 48 -9.90 20.62 -14.01
CA PHE A 48 -10.97 21.50 -14.49
C PHE A 48 -10.62 22.25 -15.78
N PRO A 49 -10.95 21.66 -16.95
CA PRO A 49 -11.37 22.44 -18.10
C PRO A 49 -12.88 22.25 -18.35
N ASN A 50 -13.59 23.37 -18.27
CA ASN A 50 -14.92 23.66 -18.82
C ASN A 50 -16.14 22.95 -18.21
N ALA A 51 -16.80 23.67 -17.31
CA ALA A 51 -18.26 23.74 -17.32
C ALA A 51 -18.68 25.17 -16.90
N GLU A 52 -18.52 26.12 -17.82
CA GLU A 52 -19.37 27.31 -17.80
C GLU A 52 -20.71 26.97 -18.46
N VAL A 53 -21.76 27.14 -17.65
CA VAL A 53 -23.03 27.80 -18.01
C VAL A 53 -23.90 27.09 -19.06
N ASP A 54 -25.06 26.55 -18.66
CA ASP A 54 -26.27 27.37 -18.72
C ASP A 54 -27.47 26.82 -17.93
N THR A 55 -28.24 27.77 -17.42
CA THR A 55 -29.49 27.57 -16.68
C THR A 55 -30.64 27.59 -17.67
N ALA A 56 -31.41 26.51 -17.80
CA ALA A 56 -32.74 26.59 -18.38
C ALA A 56 -33.65 25.46 -17.86
N GLN A 57 -34.74 25.88 -17.22
CA GLN A 57 -35.92 25.07 -16.95
C GLN A 57 -36.50 24.49 -18.25
N PHE A 58 -36.82 23.20 -18.27
CA PHE A 58 -38.01 22.71 -18.95
C PHE A 58 -38.51 21.41 -18.31
N THR A 59 -39.77 21.43 -17.90
CA THR A 59 -40.58 20.31 -17.42
C THR A 59 -41.07 19.45 -18.59
N VAL A 60 -41.55 18.24 -18.27
CA VAL A 60 -42.49 17.36 -19.01
C VAL A 60 -41.89 16.09 -19.68
N ASP A 61 -42.15 14.99 -18.98
CA ASP A 61 -42.62 13.64 -19.38
C ASP A 61 -41.86 12.65 -20.30
N GLN A 62 -41.85 11.42 -19.75
CA GLN A 62 -41.95 10.07 -20.36
C GLN A 62 -40.77 9.37 -21.06
N GLN A 63 -40.23 8.39 -20.30
CA GLN A 63 -40.33 6.94 -20.55
C GLN A 63 -39.22 6.19 -21.34
N THR A 64 -38.79 5.10 -20.69
CA THR A 64 -38.27 3.79 -21.14
C THR A 64 -36.77 3.52 -21.37
N ASP A 65 -36.39 2.41 -20.74
CA ASP A 65 -35.36 1.40 -21.00
C ASP A 65 -33.89 1.59 -20.58
N ASP A 66 -33.56 0.85 -19.50
CA ASP A 66 -32.48 -0.12 -19.38
C ASP A 66 -31.03 0.33 -19.62
N GLN A 67 -30.35 0.64 -18.51
CA GLN A 67 -29.11 -0.04 -18.12
C GLN A 67 -28.70 0.35 -16.69
N GLU A 68 -28.94 -0.57 -15.75
CA GLU A 68 -28.39 -0.55 -14.39
C GLU A 68 -26.86 -0.54 -14.44
N ALA A 69 -26.28 0.63 -14.21
CA ALA A 69 -24.94 0.71 -13.65
C ALA A 69 -25.08 0.49 -12.13
N GLU A 70 -25.05 -0.77 -11.70
CA GLU A 70 -24.83 -1.10 -10.29
C GLU A 70 -23.47 -0.53 -9.86
N SER A 71 -23.52 0.61 -9.17
CA SER A 71 -22.43 1.05 -8.31
C SER A 71 -22.34 0.06 -7.14
N PRO A 72 -21.18 -0.53 -6.83
CA PRO A 72 -21.08 -1.40 -5.67
C PRO A 72 -21.12 -0.53 -4.40
N SER A 73 -22.33 -0.35 -3.89
CA SER A 73 -22.60 0.18 -2.56
C SER A 73 -21.96 -0.75 -1.53
N THR A 74 -21.05 -0.19 -0.73
CA THR A 74 -20.37 -0.82 0.40
C THR A 74 -21.38 -1.23 1.48
N ASN A 75 -21.90 -2.45 1.38
CA ASN A 75 -22.52 -3.16 2.49
C ASN A 75 -21.42 -3.96 3.22
N THR A 76 -20.73 -3.30 4.15
CA THR A 76 -19.70 -3.92 5.02
C THR A 76 -20.26 -4.19 6.41
N GLU A 77 -21.41 -4.87 6.50
CA GLU A 77 -21.87 -5.50 7.73
C GLU A 77 -22.47 -6.85 7.32
N GLU A 78 -22.19 -7.93 8.07
CA GLU A 78 -22.68 -9.32 7.85
C GLU A 78 -21.92 -10.29 6.91
N LYS A 79 -20.58 -10.26 6.84
CA LYS A 79 -19.80 -11.33 6.16
C LYS A 79 -18.89 -12.17 7.05
N GLN A 80 -19.09 -12.17 8.36
CA GLN A 80 -18.22 -12.91 9.30
C GLN A 80 -18.37 -14.45 9.22
N GLY A 81 -19.48 -14.98 8.72
CA GLY A 81 -19.79 -16.42 8.80
C GLY A 81 -18.95 -17.36 7.91
N ASN A 82 -18.22 -16.87 6.91
CA ASN A 82 -17.45 -17.71 5.98
C ASN A 82 -16.11 -17.09 5.58
N ARG A 83 -15.53 -16.29 6.48
CA ARG A 83 -14.21 -15.68 6.27
C ARG A 83 -13.14 -16.76 6.25
N LYS A 84 -12.38 -16.84 5.17
CA LYS A 84 -11.29 -17.81 4.93
C LYS A 84 -10.06 -17.10 4.42
N LEU A 85 -8.91 -17.41 5.03
CA LEU A 85 -7.61 -16.95 4.55
C LEU A 85 -7.37 -17.49 3.14
N ARG A 86 -7.18 -16.59 2.17
CA ARG A 86 -7.05 -16.90 0.74
C ARG A 86 -5.64 -16.69 0.23
N PHE A 87 -5.01 -15.58 0.63
CA PHE A 87 -3.61 -15.30 0.35
C PHE A 87 -2.87 -14.93 1.64
N LEU A 88 -1.58 -15.24 1.70
CA LEU A 88 -0.71 -14.88 2.80
C LEU A 88 0.66 -14.48 2.26
N TYR A 89 1.03 -13.23 2.50
CA TYR A 89 2.37 -12.71 2.23
C TYR A 89 3.14 -12.61 3.55
N TYR A 90 4.42 -13.00 3.52
CA TYR A 90 5.34 -12.86 4.64
C TYR A 90 6.56 -12.05 4.21
N SER A 91 7.17 -11.36 5.17
CA SER A 91 8.40 -10.59 4.98
C SER A 91 9.09 -10.41 6.32
N SER A 92 10.26 -9.77 6.31
CA SER A 92 10.97 -9.37 7.54
C SER A 92 10.17 -8.40 8.42
N ILE A 93 9.24 -7.64 7.84
CA ILE A 93 8.44 -6.64 8.57
C ILE A 93 7.15 -7.21 9.18
N GLY A 94 6.68 -8.37 8.72
CA GLY A 94 5.49 -9.02 9.25
C GLY A 94 4.72 -9.88 8.24
N LEU A 95 3.48 -10.19 8.61
CA LEU A 95 2.53 -10.93 7.78
C LEU A 95 1.46 -9.99 7.22
N ARG A 96 1.01 -10.27 6.00
CA ARG A 96 -0.16 -9.64 5.39
C ARG A 96 -1.10 -10.73 4.92
N ALA A 97 -2.32 -10.70 5.44
CA ALA A 97 -3.34 -11.72 5.23
C ALA A 97 -4.47 -11.14 4.39
N TYR A 98 -4.94 -11.92 3.41
CA TYR A 98 -6.01 -11.54 2.49
C TYR A 98 -7.09 -12.60 2.60
N PHE A 99 -8.30 -12.16 2.93
CA PHE A 99 -9.43 -13.05 3.12
C PHE A 99 -10.34 -13.06 1.90
N ASN A 100 -11.13 -14.12 1.76
CA ASN A 100 -12.06 -14.30 0.64
C ASN A 100 -13.21 -13.27 0.61
N ASP A 101 -13.44 -12.54 1.69
CA ASP A 101 -14.41 -11.44 1.77
C ASP A 101 -13.85 -10.11 1.22
N GLY A 102 -12.60 -10.09 0.73
CA GLY A 102 -11.94 -8.89 0.21
C GLY A 102 -11.22 -8.09 1.28
N SER A 103 -11.21 -8.53 2.54
CA SER A 103 -10.49 -7.84 3.61
C SER A 103 -9.00 -8.15 3.62
N VAL A 104 -8.20 -7.14 3.98
CA VAL A 104 -6.75 -7.24 4.16
C VAL A 104 -6.37 -6.83 5.58
N PHE A 105 -5.51 -7.62 6.19
CA PHE A 105 -4.95 -7.41 7.52
C PHE A 105 -3.43 -7.43 7.48
N VAL A 106 -2.78 -6.56 8.26
CA VAL A 106 -1.32 -6.54 8.41
C VAL A 106 -0.98 -6.77 9.87
N PHE A 107 -0.14 -7.77 10.10
CA PHE A 107 0.35 -8.18 11.41
C PHE A 107 1.84 -7.87 11.50
N PRO A 108 2.22 -6.67 11.96
CA PRO A 108 3.62 -6.27 12.06
C PRO A 108 4.36 -7.16 13.06
N LYS A 109 5.66 -7.38 12.81
CA LYS A 109 6.57 -8.14 13.70
C LYS A 109 6.15 -9.59 13.97
N ARG A 110 5.23 -10.15 13.19
CA ARG A 110 4.88 -11.58 13.24
C ARG A 110 5.59 -12.32 12.12
N GLY A 111 6.27 -13.41 12.47
CA GLY A 111 6.87 -14.33 11.50
C GLY A 111 5.86 -15.36 11.00
N LEU A 112 6.23 -16.05 9.92
CA LEU A 112 5.45 -17.17 9.40
C LEU A 112 5.62 -18.41 10.29
N THR A 113 4.76 -18.55 11.29
CA THR A 113 4.71 -19.73 12.18
C THR A 113 3.29 -20.28 12.28
N LYS A 114 3.15 -21.54 12.70
CA LYS A 114 1.84 -22.21 12.84
C LYS A 114 0.91 -21.47 13.81
N GLU A 115 1.46 -20.98 14.91
CA GLU A 115 0.73 -20.26 15.96
C GLU A 115 0.20 -18.93 15.43
N ASN A 116 1.02 -18.18 14.68
CA ASN A 116 0.61 -16.93 14.06
C ASN A 116 -0.47 -17.15 12.99
N ILE A 117 -0.35 -18.22 12.19
CA ILE A 117 -1.37 -18.58 11.19
C ILE A 117 -2.70 -18.93 11.86
N GLN A 118 -2.67 -19.68 12.98
CA GLN A 118 -3.87 -20.00 13.74
C GLN A 118 -4.52 -18.74 14.30
N PHE A 119 -3.72 -17.84 14.89
CA PHE A 119 -4.19 -16.55 15.37
C PHE A 119 -4.89 -15.75 14.26
N ILE A 120 -4.27 -15.63 13.08
CA ILE A 120 -4.84 -14.89 11.94
C ILE A 120 -6.20 -15.46 11.54
N LYS A 121 -6.35 -16.79 11.58
CA LYS A 121 -7.62 -17.45 11.22
C LYS A 121 -8.70 -17.29 12.29
N SER A 122 -8.32 -17.21 13.57
CA SER A 122 -9.27 -17.09 14.69
C SER A 122 -9.66 -15.64 15.00
N ASN A 123 -8.81 -14.68 14.65
CA ASN A 123 -9.02 -13.28 15.01
C ASN A 123 -9.99 -12.59 14.06
N SER A 124 -11.29 -12.73 14.34
CA SER A 124 -12.38 -12.18 13.53
C SER A 124 -12.80 -10.76 13.91
N GLU A 125 -12.32 -10.25 15.06
CA GLU A 125 -12.76 -9.00 15.68
C GLU A 125 -11.95 -7.77 15.22
N GLU A 126 -10.76 -7.96 14.66
CA GLU A 126 -10.00 -6.86 14.10
C GLU A 126 -10.71 -6.26 12.87
N LYS A 127 -10.66 -4.93 12.76
CA LYS A 127 -11.14 -4.22 11.58
C LYS A 127 -10.12 -4.38 10.46
N ALA A 128 -10.61 -4.68 9.25
CA ALA A 128 -9.78 -4.70 8.06
C ALA A 128 -9.12 -3.32 7.86
N ILE A 129 -7.83 -3.31 7.55
CA ILE A 129 -7.09 -2.07 7.34
C ILE A 129 -7.14 -1.61 5.88
N GLN A 130 -7.38 -2.54 4.97
CA GLN A 130 -7.49 -2.32 3.52
C GLN A 130 -8.46 -3.33 2.93
N THR A 131 -8.87 -3.07 1.70
CA THR A 131 -9.68 -3.98 0.89
C THR A 131 -8.95 -4.36 -0.39
N TYR A 132 -9.33 -5.48 -1.00
CA TYR A 132 -8.81 -5.85 -2.30
C TYR A 132 -9.86 -6.52 -3.18
N VAL A 133 -9.67 -6.36 -4.48
CA VAL A 133 -10.34 -7.14 -5.52
C VAL A 133 -9.31 -7.93 -6.32
N ILE A 134 -9.76 -9.00 -6.98
CA ILE A 134 -8.91 -9.78 -7.87
C ILE A 134 -9.27 -9.39 -9.29
N GLU A 135 -8.26 -8.94 -10.04
CA GLU A 135 -8.43 -8.58 -11.42
C GLU A 135 -8.35 -9.80 -12.35
N LYS A 136 -8.70 -9.61 -13.62
CA LYS A 136 -8.76 -10.70 -14.62
C LYS A 136 -7.41 -11.39 -14.84
N ASP A 137 -6.31 -10.67 -14.61
CA ASP A 137 -4.95 -11.17 -14.71
C ASP A 137 -4.48 -11.94 -13.45
N GLY A 138 -5.32 -12.03 -12.43
CA GLY A 138 -5.01 -12.67 -11.15
C GLY A 138 -4.27 -11.78 -10.16
N SER A 139 -3.98 -10.52 -10.52
CA SER A 139 -3.40 -9.54 -9.60
C SER A 139 -4.42 -9.10 -8.54
N LEU A 140 -3.90 -8.59 -7.43
CA LEU A 140 -4.69 -8.02 -6.35
C LEU A 140 -4.65 -6.50 -6.47
N LEU A 141 -5.81 -5.87 -6.68
CA LEU A 141 -5.96 -4.42 -6.64
C LEU A 141 -6.37 -4.01 -5.23
N ILE A 142 -5.41 -3.48 -4.45
CA ILE A 142 -5.60 -3.05 -3.08
C ILE A 142 -6.10 -1.60 -3.06
N ASP A 143 -7.21 -1.38 -2.35
CA ASP A 143 -7.89 -0.08 -2.20
C ASP A 143 -8.18 0.66 -3.53
N GLY A 144 -8.22 -0.08 -4.65
CA GLY A 144 -8.51 0.48 -5.97
C GLY A 144 -7.32 1.10 -6.71
N TRP A 145 -6.10 1.09 -6.16
CA TRP A 145 -4.96 1.77 -6.81
C TRP A 145 -3.63 1.02 -6.77
N LYS A 146 -3.41 0.10 -5.81
CA LYS A 146 -2.13 -0.61 -5.68
C LYS A 146 -2.25 -2.03 -6.19
N HIS A 147 -1.45 -2.38 -7.19
CA HIS A 147 -1.35 -3.76 -7.67
C HIS A 147 -0.33 -4.58 -6.88
N GLU A 148 -0.73 -5.79 -6.51
CA GLU A 148 0.15 -6.82 -5.96
C GLU A 148 0.00 -8.13 -6.73
N TYR A 149 1.12 -8.80 -7.01
CA TYR A 149 1.14 -9.99 -7.85
C TYR A 149 1.48 -11.23 -7.00
N PRO A 150 0.50 -12.09 -6.69
CA PRO A 150 0.73 -13.32 -5.96
C PRO A 150 1.50 -14.32 -6.83
N VAL A 151 2.82 -14.34 -6.67
CA VAL A 151 3.75 -15.20 -7.42
C VAL A 151 4.75 -15.84 -6.46
N VAL A 152 5.04 -17.13 -6.67
CA VAL A 152 6.07 -17.84 -5.88
C VAL A 152 7.46 -17.38 -6.32
N ASN A 153 8.18 -16.67 -5.45
CA ASN A 153 9.61 -16.47 -5.64
C ASN A 153 10.38 -17.64 -5.04
N LYS A 154 10.98 -18.49 -5.89
CA LYS A 154 11.76 -19.66 -5.43
C LYS A 154 13.15 -19.28 -4.90
N ASN A 155 13.61 -18.06 -5.15
CA ASN A 155 14.96 -17.61 -4.84
C ASN A 155 15.04 -16.81 -3.53
N GLU A 156 13.90 -16.45 -2.94
CA GLU A 156 13.80 -15.65 -1.72
C GLU A 156 13.15 -16.45 -0.60
N ASN A 157 13.88 -16.62 0.51
CA ASN A 157 13.39 -17.35 1.68
C ASN A 157 12.92 -16.41 2.82
N PHE A 158 13.21 -15.11 2.72
CA PHE A 158 12.92 -14.13 3.79
C PHE A 158 11.65 -13.30 3.52
N GLU A 159 11.15 -13.31 2.29
CA GLU A 159 9.87 -12.72 1.92
C GLU A 159 9.22 -13.48 0.76
N GLY A 160 7.90 -13.32 0.63
CA GLY A 160 7.15 -13.89 -0.46
C GLY A 160 5.76 -14.37 -0.08
N TRP A 161 5.14 -15.06 -1.01
CA TRP A 161 3.80 -15.61 -0.86
C TRP A 161 3.85 -17.01 -0.23
N ALA A 162 3.39 -17.12 1.00
CA ALA A 162 3.25 -18.40 1.69
C ALA A 162 2.02 -19.19 1.23
N MET A 163 0.96 -18.47 0.85
CA MET A 163 -0.29 -19.03 0.36
C MET A 163 -0.82 -18.21 -0.80
N ILE A 164 -1.23 -18.89 -1.86
CA ILE A 164 -1.93 -18.29 -3.00
C ILE A 164 -3.19 -19.10 -3.25
N ASN A 165 -4.34 -18.43 -3.24
CA ASN A 165 -5.65 -19.00 -3.53
C ASN A 165 -5.87 -20.36 -2.81
N TYR A 166 -5.76 -20.32 -1.48
CA TYR A 166 -5.93 -21.47 -0.57
C TYR A 166 -4.88 -22.59 -0.67
N LYS A 167 -3.86 -22.44 -1.51
CA LYS A 167 -2.76 -23.41 -1.64
C LYS A 167 -1.52 -22.92 -0.91
N TRP A 168 -1.01 -23.74 0.00
CA TRP A 168 0.27 -23.48 0.68
C TRP A 168 1.45 -23.76 -0.25
N LEU A 169 2.43 -22.86 -0.21
CA LEU A 169 3.61 -22.87 -1.07
C LEU A 169 4.89 -23.11 -0.29
N VAL A 170 4.81 -22.92 1.02
CA VAL A 170 5.91 -23.05 1.97
C VAL A 170 5.49 -24.01 3.09
N LYS A 171 6.48 -24.67 3.68
CA LYS A 171 6.32 -25.48 4.89
C LYS A 171 6.69 -24.62 6.10
N PHE A 172 6.00 -24.83 7.21
CA PHE A 172 6.17 -24.12 8.48
C PHE A 172 6.03 -25.10 9.64
#